data_AF-A0A4R1J903-F1
#
_entry.id   AF-A0A4R1J903-F1
#
_cell.length_a   1.000
_cell.length_b   1.000
_cell.length_c   1.000
_cell.angle_alpha   90.00
_cell.angle_beta   90.00
_cell.angle_gamma   90.00
#
_symmetry.space_group_name_H-M   'P 1'
#
loop_
_entity.id
_entity.type
_entity.pdbx_description
1 polymer ?
#
loop_
_entity_poly.entity_id
_entity_poly.type
_entity_poly.pdbx_seq_one_letter_code
_entity_poly.pdbx_strand_id
1 'polypeptide(L)'
;MRVLPKIAVIAFTAMCVMLTGCSATYTAIKKRNLDVQTKMSDTVFLDPVKPSERVVFLQIRNTSDQQDIKIKSQIVAAIEAKGYRVTDDPDKAHYMIQANILQVSKSDKSGSQAALLSGYGSGIVGAAVGASIAGGGTGRVGTGLIGGLIGMAADAMVEDVYFTMVTDVQISERAGQGVKVTEEDNARLHQGTSGSKKISSTQITHWKRYQTRIISVANKVNLDFNEALPKLQQGLIHSIAGIL
;
A
#
# COMPACT_ATOMS: atom_id res chain seq x y z
N MET A 1 -17.41 -33.17 57.94
CA MET A 1 -17.92 -32.55 56.70
C MET A 1 -17.25 -31.19 56.45
N ARG A 2 -16.04 -31.14 55.84
CA ARG A 2 -15.35 -29.88 55.48
C ARG A 2 -14.57 -29.99 54.15
N VAL A 3 -14.90 -30.98 53.32
CA VAL A 3 -14.18 -31.30 52.07
C VAL A 3 -14.87 -30.75 50.82
N LEU A 4 -16.19 -30.52 50.89
CA LEU A 4 -16.99 -29.93 49.82
C LEU A 4 -16.52 -28.54 49.32
N PRO A 5 -16.14 -27.57 50.19
CA PRO A 5 -15.78 -26.23 49.70
C PRO A 5 -14.43 -26.22 48.97
N LYS A 6 -13.52 -27.15 49.29
CA LYS A 6 -12.21 -27.23 48.62
C LYS A 6 -12.31 -27.80 47.21
N ILE A 7 -13.21 -28.77 46.99
CA ILE A 7 -13.46 -29.34 45.66
C ILE A 7 -14.15 -28.32 44.75
N ALA A 8 -15.09 -27.54 45.28
CA ALA A 8 -15.77 -26.48 44.52
C ALA A 8 -14.80 -25.37 44.07
N VAL A 9 -13.86 -24.96 44.93
CA VAL A 9 -12.84 -23.96 44.58
C VAL A 9 -11.89 -24.50 43.51
N ILE A 10 -11.41 -25.75 43.63
CA ILE A 10 -10.53 -26.37 42.61
C ILE A 10 -11.25 -26.51 41.27
N ALA A 11 -12.52 -26.93 41.26
CA ALA A 11 -13.31 -27.05 40.04
C ALA A 11 -13.55 -25.68 39.37
N PHE A 12 -13.81 -24.64 40.17
CA PHE A 12 -14.00 -23.28 39.67
C PHE A 12 -12.69 -22.70 39.10
N THR A 13 -11.55 -22.92 39.77
CA THR A 13 -10.24 -22.49 39.26
C THR A 13 -9.85 -23.25 37.99
N ALA A 14 -10.10 -24.57 37.91
CA ALA A 14 -9.85 -25.36 36.70
C ALA A 14 -10.74 -24.91 35.52
N MET A 15 -11.99 -24.54 35.79
CA MET A 15 -12.92 -24.01 34.78
C MET A 15 -12.46 -22.63 34.27
N CYS A 16 -11.96 -21.76 35.15
CA CYS A 16 -11.37 -20.48 34.74
C CYS A 16 -10.12 -20.64 33.87
N VAL A 17 -9.29 -21.67 34.10
CA VAL A 17 -8.10 -21.95 33.27
C VAL A 17 -8.46 -22.51 31.89
N MET A 18 -9.58 -23.23 31.76
CA MET A 18 -10.05 -23.72 30.45
C MET A 18 -10.68 -22.62 29.59
N LEU A 19 -11.25 -21.58 30.21
CA LEU A 19 -11.89 -20.46 29.50
C LEU A 19 -10.88 -19.47 28.91
N THR A 20 -9.67 -19.35 29.46
CA THR A 20 -8.62 -18.45 28.93
C THR A 20 -7.81 -19.05 27.78
N GLY A 21 -7.93 -20.35 27.51
CA GLY A 21 -7.24 -21.05 26.40
C GLY A 21 -7.91 -20.92 25.02
N CYS A 22 -9.18 -20.50 24.97
CA CYS A 22 -9.95 -20.46 23.73
C CYS A 22 -9.57 -19.30 22.80
N SER A 23 -9.21 -18.12 23.33
CA SER A 23 -8.89 -16.95 22.49
C SER A 23 -7.54 -17.07 21.78
N ALA A 24 -6.49 -17.48 22.50
CA ALA A 24 -5.15 -17.64 21.91
C ALA A 24 -5.10 -18.73 20.83
N THR A 25 -5.85 -19.83 21.02
CA THR A 25 -5.98 -20.91 20.03
C THR A 25 -6.71 -20.40 18.78
N TYR A 26 -7.72 -19.55 18.93
CA TYR A 26 -8.49 -19.02 17.80
C TYR A 26 -7.66 -18.08 16.92
N THR A 27 -6.83 -17.21 17.52
CA THR A 27 -5.90 -16.33 16.79
C THR A 27 -4.80 -17.13 16.09
N ALA A 28 -4.21 -18.12 16.78
CA ALA A 28 -3.21 -19.02 16.20
C ALA A 28 -3.76 -19.83 15.01
N ILE A 29 -5.03 -20.23 15.03
CA ILE A 29 -5.70 -20.92 13.91
C ILE A 29 -6.00 -19.95 12.77
N LYS A 30 -6.51 -18.74 13.06
CA LYS A 30 -6.89 -17.74 12.04
C LYS A 30 -5.68 -17.11 11.32
N LYS A 31 -4.51 -17.08 11.96
CA LYS A 31 -3.26 -16.47 11.44
C LYS A 31 -2.15 -17.49 11.13
N ARG A 32 -2.47 -18.78 11.13
CA ARG A 32 -1.56 -19.85 10.66
C ARG A 32 -1.21 -19.71 9.19
N ASN A 33 -2.17 -19.27 8.39
CA ASN A 33 -2.02 -19.10 6.95
C ASN A 33 -1.61 -17.66 6.64
N LEU A 34 -0.75 -17.52 5.62
CA LEU A 34 -0.31 -16.23 5.12
C LEU A 34 -1.49 -15.48 4.50
N ASP A 35 -1.90 -14.39 5.14
CA ASP A 35 -2.91 -13.46 4.63
C ASP A 35 -2.21 -12.30 3.91
N VAL A 36 -2.62 -12.03 2.67
CA VAL A 36 -1.98 -11.02 1.81
C VAL A 36 -3.06 -10.14 1.21
N GLN A 37 -2.94 -8.85 1.42
CA GLN A 37 -3.89 -7.87 0.92
C GLN A 37 -3.15 -6.73 0.26
N THR A 38 -3.60 -6.34 -0.94
CA THR A 38 -3.08 -5.19 -1.66
C THR A 38 -4.21 -4.21 -1.91
N LYS A 39 -3.99 -2.93 -1.58
CA LYS A 39 -4.95 -1.85 -1.80
C LYS A 39 -4.27 -0.65 -2.45
N MET A 40 -5.05 0.09 -3.21
CA MET A 40 -4.68 1.40 -3.74
C MET A 40 -5.25 2.48 -2.83
N SER A 41 -4.61 3.65 -2.72
CA SER A 41 -5.18 4.81 -2.02
C SER A 41 -6.39 5.34 -2.77
N ASP A 42 -6.24 5.44 -4.09
CA ASP A 42 -7.22 6.01 -5.01
C ASP A 42 -7.38 5.10 -6.22
N THR A 43 -8.63 4.88 -6.63
CA THR A 43 -8.93 4.19 -7.88
C THR A 43 -8.65 5.11 -9.05
N VAL A 44 -7.93 4.61 -10.06
CA VAL A 44 -7.67 5.33 -11.31
C VAL A 44 -8.47 4.66 -12.43
N PHE A 45 -9.31 5.44 -13.10
CA PHE A 45 -10.01 5.01 -14.31
C PHE A 45 -9.33 5.64 -15.52
N LEU A 46 -8.96 4.79 -16.48
CA LEU A 46 -8.39 5.20 -17.76
C LEU A 46 -9.41 5.01 -18.87
N ASP A 47 -9.44 5.92 -19.83
CA ASP A 47 -10.31 5.77 -20.99
C ASP A 47 -9.81 4.60 -21.86
N PRO A 48 -10.68 3.70 -22.35
CA PRO A 48 -10.25 2.57 -23.18
C PRO A 48 -9.81 3.04 -24.57
N VAL A 49 -8.75 2.43 -25.09
CA VAL A 49 -8.17 2.78 -26.40
C VAL A 49 -8.22 1.64 -27.41
N LYS A 50 -8.05 2.00 -28.68
CA LYS A 50 -7.96 1.04 -29.78
C LYS A 50 -6.75 0.11 -29.59
N PRO A 51 -6.79 -1.15 -30.03
CA PRO A 51 -5.67 -2.08 -29.89
C PRO A 51 -4.32 -1.56 -30.39
N SER A 52 -4.31 -0.75 -31.46
CA SER A 52 -3.10 -0.13 -32.00
C SER A 52 -2.42 0.85 -31.02
N GLU A 53 -3.20 1.46 -30.14
CA GLU A 53 -2.78 2.47 -29.17
C GLU A 53 -2.50 1.87 -27.78
N ARG A 54 -2.70 0.56 -27.59
CA ARG A 54 -2.36 -0.15 -26.34
C ARG A 54 -0.84 -0.32 -26.18
N VAL A 55 -0.15 0.80 -26.03
CA VAL A 55 1.30 0.88 -25.88
C VAL A 55 1.61 1.60 -24.57
N VAL A 56 2.36 0.93 -23.70
CA VAL A 56 2.64 1.38 -22.34
C VAL A 56 4.14 1.56 -22.16
N PHE A 57 4.57 2.72 -21.67
CA PHE A 57 5.92 2.89 -21.14
C PHE A 57 5.93 2.52 -19.66
N LEU A 58 6.89 1.69 -19.24
CA LEU A 58 7.00 1.21 -17.85
C LEU A 58 8.35 1.57 -17.23
N GLN A 59 8.31 2.37 -16.16
CA GLN A 59 9.47 2.67 -15.33
C GLN A 59 9.22 2.24 -13.89
N ILE A 60 10.08 1.35 -13.38
CA ILE A 60 10.07 0.92 -11.99
C ILE A 60 11.35 1.42 -11.33
N ARG A 61 11.21 2.12 -10.21
CA ARG A 61 12.29 2.58 -9.33
C ARG A 61 12.14 1.92 -7.96
N ASN A 62 13.26 1.79 -7.26
CA ASN A 62 13.29 1.29 -5.91
C ASN A 62 14.18 2.21 -5.07
N THR A 63 13.56 2.98 -4.18
CA THR A 63 14.23 3.85 -3.22
C THR A 63 14.11 3.32 -1.79
N SER A 64 13.69 2.06 -1.63
CA SER A 64 13.64 1.39 -0.33
C SER A 64 14.98 0.81 0.07
N ASP A 65 15.13 0.42 1.34
CA ASP A 65 16.33 -0.26 1.82
C ASP A 65 16.49 -1.68 1.24
N GLN A 66 15.42 -2.25 0.66
CA GLN A 66 15.41 -3.61 0.11
C GLN A 66 15.72 -3.59 -1.39
N GLN A 67 16.99 -3.71 -1.75
CA GLN A 67 17.47 -3.56 -3.13
C GLN A 67 17.23 -4.78 -4.04
N ASP A 68 16.98 -5.96 -3.46
CA ASP A 68 16.85 -7.22 -4.22
C ASP A 68 15.48 -7.44 -4.90
N ILE A 69 14.69 -6.38 -5.05
CA ILE A 69 13.34 -6.45 -5.63
C ILE A 69 13.41 -6.37 -7.17
N LYS A 70 13.31 -7.54 -7.83
CA LYS A 70 13.39 -7.67 -9.30
C LYS A 70 12.04 -8.06 -9.92
N ILE A 71 11.13 -7.09 -10.03
CA ILE A 71 9.75 -7.34 -10.49
C ILE A 71 9.43 -6.80 -11.90
N LYS A 72 10.34 -6.05 -12.55
CA LYS A 72 10.05 -5.39 -13.84
C LYS A 72 9.57 -6.39 -14.91
N SER A 73 10.26 -7.50 -15.09
CA SER A 73 9.91 -8.51 -16.11
C SER A 73 8.54 -9.15 -15.86
N GLN A 74 8.19 -9.40 -14.59
CA GLN A 74 6.90 -9.98 -14.21
C GLN A 74 5.75 -8.99 -14.45
N ILE A 75 5.99 -7.70 -14.19
CA ILE A 75 5.02 -6.64 -14.51
C ILE A 75 4.81 -6.56 -16.03
N VAL A 76 5.90 -6.57 -16.81
CA VAL A 76 5.81 -6.57 -18.29
C VAL A 76 4.96 -7.74 -18.78
N ALA A 77 5.25 -8.96 -18.32
CA ALA A 77 4.48 -10.15 -18.70
C ALA A 77 2.99 -10.03 -18.32
N ALA A 78 2.68 -9.48 -17.14
CA ALA A 78 1.30 -9.28 -16.69
C ALA A 78 0.56 -8.20 -17.53
N ILE A 79 1.25 -7.14 -17.94
CA ILE A 79 0.72 -6.11 -18.85
C ILE A 79 0.48 -6.68 -20.25
N GLU A 80 1.43 -7.47 -20.77
CA GLU A 80 1.31 -8.13 -22.07
C GLU A 80 0.18 -9.15 -22.11
N ALA A 81 -0.04 -9.90 -21.02
CA ALA A 81 -1.17 -10.80 -20.87
C ALA A 81 -2.55 -10.09 -20.94
N LYS A 82 -2.59 -8.78 -20.68
CA LYS A 82 -3.79 -7.94 -20.84
C LYS A 82 -3.94 -7.36 -22.26
N GLY A 83 -3.04 -7.68 -23.17
CA GLY A 83 -3.09 -7.24 -24.57
C GLY A 83 -2.49 -5.86 -24.81
N TYR A 84 -1.60 -5.39 -23.94
CA TYR A 84 -0.80 -4.18 -24.13
C TYR A 84 0.61 -4.53 -24.58
N ARG A 85 1.25 -3.63 -25.32
CA ARG A 85 2.67 -3.73 -25.67
C ARG A 85 3.46 -2.80 -24.77
N VAL A 86 4.58 -3.27 -24.21
CA VAL A 86 5.49 -2.42 -23.44
C VAL A 86 6.55 -1.83 -24.35
N THR A 87 6.85 -0.54 -24.19
CA THR A 87 7.88 0.20 -24.94
C THR A 87 8.85 0.87 -23.97
N ASP A 88 10.11 1.01 -24.36
CA ASP A 88 11.10 1.85 -23.68
C ASP A 88 11.13 3.28 -24.23
N ASP A 89 10.34 3.57 -25.28
CA ASP A 89 10.21 4.88 -25.90
C ASP A 89 8.92 5.58 -25.40
N PRO A 90 9.03 6.65 -24.58
CA PRO A 90 7.87 7.35 -24.04
C PRO A 90 7.06 8.10 -25.10
N ASP A 91 7.65 8.45 -26.25
CA ASP A 91 6.93 9.19 -27.30
C ASP A 91 5.94 8.31 -28.06
N LYS A 92 6.22 7.00 -28.13
CA LYS A 92 5.34 5.99 -28.74
C LYS A 92 4.27 5.47 -27.79
N ALA A 93 4.36 5.80 -26.50
CA ALA A 93 3.44 5.31 -25.50
C ALA A 93 2.13 6.13 -25.49
N HIS A 94 1.02 5.43 -25.34
CA HIS A 94 -0.27 6.05 -25.03
C HIS A 94 -0.47 6.15 -23.53
N TYR A 95 -0.01 5.15 -22.78
CA TYR A 95 0.02 5.18 -21.32
C TYR A 95 1.45 5.12 -20.80
N MET A 96 1.72 5.77 -19.69
CA MET A 96 2.99 5.67 -18.98
C MET A 96 2.72 5.32 -17.52
N ILE A 97 3.37 4.27 -17.02
CA ILE A 97 3.33 3.85 -15.63
C ILE A 97 4.73 4.06 -15.04
N GLN A 98 4.81 4.90 -14.03
CA GLN A 98 6.02 5.13 -13.25
C GLN A 98 5.73 4.72 -11.81
N ALA A 99 6.40 3.68 -11.32
CA ALA A 99 6.25 3.21 -9.95
C ALA A 99 7.57 3.36 -9.19
N ASN A 100 7.49 3.78 -7.93
CA ASN A 100 8.63 3.85 -7.03
C ASN A 100 8.33 3.08 -5.74
N ILE A 101 9.06 1.99 -5.51
CA ILE A 101 8.98 1.24 -4.27
C ILE A 101 9.70 2.05 -3.19
N LEU A 102 8.93 2.59 -2.25
CA LEU A 102 9.41 3.51 -1.24
C LEU A 102 9.94 2.78 -0.02
N GLN A 103 9.20 1.78 0.44
CA GLN A 103 9.49 1.09 1.68
C GLN A 103 9.05 -0.36 1.59
N VAL A 104 9.92 -1.25 2.04
CA VAL A 104 9.59 -2.65 2.30
C VAL A 104 10.17 -3.00 3.65
N SER A 105 9.32 -3.12 4.67
CA SER A 105 9.79 -3.33 6.03
C SER A 105 8.84 -4.21 6.84
N LYS A 106 9.38 -4.77 7.93
CA LYS A 106 8.54 -5.25 9.03
C LYS A 106 7.76 -4.04 9.57
N SER A 107 6.47 -4.22 9.76
CA SER A 107 5.60 -3.23 10.35
C SER A 107 4.82 -3.87 11.49
N ASP A 108 4.27 -3.03 12.36
CA ASP A 108 3.15 -3.44 13.19
C ASP A 108 1.83 -3.07 12.50
N LYS A 109 0.73 -3.46 13.13
CA LYS A 109 -0.62 -3.13 12.69
C LYS A 109 -0.83 -1.62 12.50
N SER A 110 -0.23 -0.81 13.35
CA SER A 110 -0.47 0.63 13.38
C SER A 110 0.28 1.37 12.26
N GLY A 111 1.51 0.98 11.96
CA GLY A 111 2.31 1.54 10.86
C GLY A 111 1.76 1.23 9.47
N SER A 112 1.16 0.05 9.29
CA SER A 112 0.60 -0.35 7.99
C SER A 112 -0.69 0.42 7.64
N GLN A 113 -1.50 0.81 8.64
CA GLN A 113 -2.64 1.71 8.44
C GLN A 113 -2.20 3.16 8.21
N ALA A 114 -1.19 3.62 8.96
CA ALA A 114 -0.65 4.96 8.78
C ALA A 114 -0.09 5.18 7.37
N ALA A 115 0.55 4.16 6.78
CA ALA A 115 1.02 4.22 5.40
C ALA A 115 -0.11 4.38 4.37
N LEU A 116 -1.28 3.77 4.59
CA LEU A 116 -2.47 3.94 3.73
C LEU A 116 -3.12 5.31 3.88
N LEU A 117 -3.20 5.82 5.10
CA LEU A 117 -3.76 7.13 5.40
C LEU A 117 -2.82 8.26 4.94
N SER A 118 -1.53 7.97 4.86
CA SER A 118 -0.51 8.80 4.23
C SER A 118 -0.69 8.74 2.70
N GLY A 119 -1.19 9.83 2.11
CA GLY A 119 -1.39 9.92 0.66
C GLY A 119 -0.08 9.86 -0.15
N TYR A 120 -0.20 9.73 -1.48
CA TYR A 120 0.93 9.73 -2.42
C TYR A 120 1.92 10.87 -2.14
N GLY A 121 3.22 10.57 -2.16
CA GLY A 121 4.29 11.54 -1.93
C GLY A 121 4.42 12.04 -0.48
N SER A 122 3.53 11.67 0.44
CA SER A 122 3.67 12.00 1.87
C SER A 122 4.47 10.93 2.61
N GLY A 123 5.24 11.37 3.61
CA GLY A 123 6.02 10.48 4.46
C GLY A 123 5.12 9.55 5.29
N ILE A 124 5.64 8.38 5.62
CA ILE A 124 4.94 7.42 6.49
C ILE A 124 5.30 7.76 7.94
N VAL A 125 4.34 8.30 8.68
CA VAL A 125 4.53 8.65 10.10
C VAL A 125 4.08 7.45 10.95
N GLY A 126 5.01 6.90 11.75
CA GLY A 126 4.72 5.81 12.69
C GLY A 126 3.60 6.20 13.66
N ALA A 127 2.73 5.24 13.98
CA ALA A 127 1.44 5.50 14.63
C ALA A 127 1.56 5.86 16.13
N ALA A 128 1.95 7.10 16.38
CA ALA A 128 1.84 7.75 17.68
C ALA A 128 0.94 8.99 17.62
N VAL A 129 -0.10 8.99 16.77
CA VAL A 129 -1.03 10.12 16.68
C VAL A 129 -2.45 9.64 16.98
N GLY A 130 -2.82 9.73 18.25
CA GLY A 130 -4.21 9.80 18.64
C GLY A 130 -4.85 11.06 18.07
N ALA A 131 -5.96 10.91 17.35
CA ALA A 131 -7.02 11.90 17.21
C ALA A 131 -6.66 13.34 16.78
N SER A 132 -5.61 13.59 15.99
CA SER A 132 -5.40 14.92 15.38
C SER A 132 -4.65 14.88 14.05
N ILE A 133 -5.33 14.42 13.00
CA ILE A 133 -5.02 14.89 11.64
C ILE A 133 -6.12 15.88 11.24
N ALA A 134 -6.13 17.02 11.93
CA ALA A 134 -6.88 18.20 11.58
C ALA A 134 -5.90 19.35 11.36
N GLY A 135 -5.83 19.84 10.12
CA GLY A 135 -5.41 21.20 9.80
C GLY A 135 -3.92 21.45 9.59
N GLY A 136 -3.51 21.59 8.33
CA GLY A 136 -2.16 22.04 7.99
C GLY A 136 -1.94 22.41 6.52
N GLY A 137 -2.83 23.21 5.93
CA GLY A 137 -2.50 23.99 4.72
C GLY A 137 -3.06 23.49 3.38
N THR A 138 -4.14 24.13 2.95
CA THR A 138 -4.57 24.36 1.54
C THR A 138 -4.56 23.15 0.59
N GLY A 139 -5.71 22.47 0.56
CA GLY A 139 -6.27 21.90 -0.67
C GLY A 139 -5.69 20.57 -1.12
N ARG A 140 -6.00 19.48 -0.40
CA ARG A 140 -6.16 18.12 -0.92
C ARG A 140 -6.76 17.26 0.19
N VAL A 141 -8.08 17.29 0.30
CA VAL A 141 -8.83 16.28 1.05
C VAL A 141 -8.74 15.01 0.21
N GLY A 142 -7.83 14.11 0.56
CA GLY A 142 -7.79 12.76 0.00
C GLY A 142 -9.01 12.00 0.50
N THR A 143 -10.07 11.96 -0.31
CA THR A 143 -11.25 11.14 -0.08
C THR A 143 -11.05 9.77 -0.73
N GLY A 144 -10.73 8.76 0.08
CA GLY A 144 -10.55 7.36 -0.33
C GLY A 144 -9.27 6.81 0.29
N LEU A 145 -9.20 5.69 1.02
CA LEU A 145 -10.04 4.51 1.13
C LEU A 145 -10.21 4.07 2.59
N ILE A 146 -11.33 3.38 2.80
CA ILE A 146 -11.95 2.91 4.03
C ILE A 146 -11.00 2.04 4.88
N GLY A 147 -10.94 2.33 6.18
CA GLY A 147 -10.21 1.57 7.18
C GLY A 147 -10.56 0.08 7.12
N GLY A 148 -9.53 -0.76 6.93
CA GLY A 148 -9.77 -2.21 6.88
C GLY A 148 -8.71 -3.03 6.15
N LEU A 149 -7.42 -2.67 6.18
CA LEU A 149 -6.39 -3.69 5.90
C LEU A 149 -6.15 -4.62 7.09
N ILE A 150 -6.57 -4.22 8.30
CA ILE A 150 -6.17 -4.92 9.52
C ILE A 150 -7.34 -5.04 10.48
N GLY A 151 -7.99 -6.20 10.47
CA GLY A 151 -9.02 -6.56 11.44
C GLY A 151 -8.49 -6.46 12.87
N MET A 152 -9.35 -6.07 13.81
CA MET A 152 -9.07 -6.13 15.25
C MET A 152 -8.77 -7.57 15.68
N ALA A 153 -7.49 -7.89 15.85
CA ALA A 153 -7.03 -9.00 16.68
C ALA A 153 -6.35 -8.34 17.89
N ALA A 154 -6.83 -8.68 19.08
CA ALA A 154 -6.37 -8.18 20.35
C ALA A 154 -5.94 -9.40 21.17
N ASP A 155 -4.74 -9.92 20.92
CA ASP A 155 -4.15 -10.95 21.78
C ASP A 155 -2.64 -10.72 21.89
N ALA A 156 -2.17 -10.47 23.12
CA ALA A 156 -0.81 -10.09 23.44
C ALA A 156 0.17 -11.27 23.57
N MET A 157 -0.24 -12.48 23.17
CA MET A 157 0.49 -13.73 23.44
C MET A 157 1.03 -14.43 22.18
N VAL A 158 0.77 -13.89 20.99
CA VAL A 158 1.27 -14.40 19.71
C VAL A 158 1.88 -13.24 18.92
N GLU A 159 3.16 -13.34 18.54
CA GLU A 159 3.80 -12.32 17.71
C GLU A 159 3.25 -12.36 16.28
N ASP A 160 2.22 -11.56 16.04
CA ASP A 160 1.73 -11.27 14.70
C ASP A 160 2.76 -10.38 13.97
N VAL A 161 3.42 -10.95 12.97
CA VAL A 161 4.38 -10.22 12.13
C VAL A 161 3.66 -9.70 10.89
N TYR A 162 3.85 -8.41 10.60
CA TYR A 162 3.39 -7.78 9.36
C TYR A 162 4.60 -7.36 8.54
N PHE A 163 4.54 -7.59 7.24
CA PHE A 163 5.43 -6.96 6.28
C PHE A 163 4.61 -6.10 5.34
N THR A 164 5.05 -4.88 5.12
CA THR A 164 4.38 -3.92 4.24
C THR A 164 5.32 -3.48 3.13
N MET A 165 4.77 -3.42 1.92
CA MET A 165 5.41 -2.85 0.74
C MET A 165 4.59 -1.65 0.28
N VAL A 166 5.20 -0.46 0.31
CA VAL A 166 4.59 0.79 -0.12
C VAL A 166 5.20 1.22 -1.43
N THR A 167 4.35 1.41 -2.44
CA THR A 167 4.77 1.82 -3.78
C THR A 167 3.94 3.01 -4.24
N ASP A 168 4.61 4.12 -4.56
CA ASP A 168 3.97 5.27 -5.18
C ASP A 168 3.91 5.05 -6.69
N VAL A 169 2.74 5.24 -7.30
CA VAL A 169 2.52 5.04 -8.73
C VAL A 169 1.94 6.31 -9.36
N GLN A 170 2.61 6.78 -10.41
CA GLN A 170 2.11 7.80 -11.31
C GLN A 170 1.72 7.15 -12.64
N ILE A 171 0.51 7.44 -13.09
CA ILE A 171 -0.03 6.98 -14.36
C ILE A 171 -0.29 8.20 -15.23
N SER A 172 0.22 8.18 -16.46
CA SER A 172 0.00 9.24 -17.43
C SER A 172 -0.72 8.69 -18.65
N GLU A 173 -1.82 9.31 -19.06
CA GLU A 173 -2.56 9.01 -20.29
C GLU A 173 -2.33 10.12 -21.30
N ARG A 174 -2.01 9.76 -22.55
CA ARG A 174 -1.81 10.73 -23.62
C ARG A 174 -3.16 11.34 -23.99
N ALA A 175 -3.24 12.66 -23.93
CA ALA A 175 -4.44 13.41 -24.28
C ALA A 175 -4.81 13.18 -25.76
N GLY A 176 -6.10 13.06 -26.03
CA GLY A 176 -6.63 12.93 -27.39
C GLY A 176 -6.26 14.12 -28.27
N GLN A 177 -6.32 13.93 -29.59
CA GLN A 177 -5.99 14.99 -30.54
C GLN A 177 -6.86 16.24 -30.30
N GLY A 178 -6.21 17.41 -30.25
CA GLY A 178 -6.87 18.69 -30.00
C GLY A 178 -7.14 19.01 -28.53
N VAL A 179 -6.94 18.07 -27.60
CA VAL A 179 -7.08 18.32 -26.16
C VAL A 179 -5.81 18.98 -25.63
N LYS A 180 -5.97 20.16 -25.03
CA LYS A 180 -4.90 20.85 -24.28
C LYS A 180 -5.09 20.55 -22.80
N VAL A 181 -4.08 19.97 -22.16
CA VAL A 181 -4.07 19.77 -20.71
C VAL A 181 -3.21 20.87 -20.10
N THR A 182 -3.82 21.71 -19.26
CA THR A 182 -3.10 22.70 -18.45
C THR A 182 -2.82 22.08 -17.09
N GLU A 183 -1.54 22.00 -16.72
CA GLU A 183 -1.11 21.52 -15.42
C GLU A 183 -0.56 22.69 -14.60
N GLU A 184 -1.08 22.86 -13.39
CA GLU A 184 -0.60 23.82 -12.40
C GLU A 184 0.11 23.06 -11.28
N ASP A 185 1.39 23.36 -11.08
CA ASP A 185 2.19 22.84 -9.98
C ASP A 185 2.44 23.93 -8.94
N ASN A 186 2.21 23.61 -7.68
CA ASN A 186 2.41 24.49 -6.54
C ASN A 186 3.22 23.76 -5.47
N ALA A 187 4.54 23.92 -5.53
CA ALA A 187 5.46 23.29 -4.59
C ALA A 187 5.83 24.27 -3.45
N ARG A 188 5.81 23.79 -2.21
CA ARG A 188 6.40 24.47 -1.06
C ARG A 188 7.62 23.68 -0.61
N LEU A 189 8.80 24.21 -0.90
CA LEU A 189 10.06 23.60 -0.50
C LEU A 189 10.46 24.11 0.87
N HIS A 190 10.64 23.23 1.84
CA HIS A 190 11.33 23.58 3.08
C HIS A 190 12.80 23.85 2.77
N GLN A 191 13.30 24.99 3.21
CA GLN A 191 14.70 25.40 3.05
C GLN A 191 15.35 25.50 4.43
N GLY A 192 16.09 24.46 4.79
CA GLY A 192 16.72 24.33 6.10
C GLY A 192 15.69 24.24 7.23
N THR A 193 16.00 24.86 8.36
CA THR A 193 15.20 24.80 9.60
C THR A 193 14.12 25.87 9.72
N SER A 194 14.13 26.91 8.89
CA SER A 194 13.19 28.05 9.05
C SER A 194 12.73 28.73 7.75
N GLY A 195 13.25 28.34 6.58
CA GLY A 195 12.87 28.91 5.29
C GLY A 195 11.81 28.09 4.57
N SER A 196 10.97 28.74 3.77
CA SER A 196 10.15 28.06 2.76
C SER A 196 10.19 28.80 1.43
N LYS A 197 10.36 28.07 0.33
CA LYS A 197 10.27 28.60 -1.03
C LYS A 197 8.98 28.11 -1.67
N LYS A 198 8.13 29.03 -2.11
CA LYS A 198 6.96 28.72 -2.91
C LYS A 198 7.36 28.76 -4.39
N ILE A 199 7.10 27.68 -5.11
CA ILE A 199 7.27 27.59 -6.56
C ILE A 199 5.88 27.34 -7.14
N SER A 200 5.49 28.18 -8.09
CA SER A 200 4.26 27.99 -8.87
C SER A 200 4.65 27.98 -10.33
N SER A 201 4.19 26.97 -11.08
CA SER A 201 4.44 26.85 -12.51
C SER A 201 3.20 26.31 -13.22
N THR A 202 2.89 26.89 -14.38
CA THR A 202 1.84 26.42 -15.27
C THR A 202 2.47 25.92 -16.55
N GLN A 203 2.14 24.69 -16.97
CA GLN A 203 2.62 24.12 -18.21
C GLN A 203 1.47 23.53 -19.04
N ILE A 204 1.61 23.64 -20.36
CA ILE A 204 0.75 22.93 -21.31
C ILE A 204 1.40 21.59 -21.59
N THR A 205 0.68 20.51 -21.31
CA THR A 205 1.15 19.13 -21.47
C THR A 205 0.19 18.33 -22.35
N HIS A 206 0.70 17.26 -22.94
CA HIS A 206 -0.08 16.27 -23.67
C HIS A 206 -0.45 15.06 -22.80
N TRP A 207 -0.23 15.14 -21.49
CA TRP A 207 -0.45 14.04 -20.56
C TRP A 207 -1.48 14.44 -19.50
N LYS A 208 -2.50 13.60 -19.32
CA LYS A 208 -3.33 13.58 -18.11
C LYS A 208 -2.58 12.73 -17.08
N ARG A 209 -2.28 13.27 -15.90
CA ARG A 209 -1.54 12.55 -14.85
C ARG A 209 -2.41 12.21 -13.66
N TYR A 210 -2.27 10.99 -13.19
CA TYR A 210 -2.95 10.42 -12.04
C TYR A 210 -1.90 9.87 -11.08
N GLN A 211 -2.15 9.98 -9.79
CA GLN A 211 -1.25 9.53 -8.74
C GLN A 211 -2.05 8.67 -7.76
N THR A 212 -1.45 7.56 -7.35
CA THR A 212 -2.05 6.63 -6.40
C THR A 212 -0.93 5.89 -5.67
N ARG A 213 -1.22 5.42 -4.46
CA ARG A 213 -0.29 4.62 -3.65
C ARG A 213 -0.80 3.20 -3.55
N ILE A 214 0.05 2.22 -3.88
CA ILE A 214 -0.23 0.79 -3.71
C ILE A 214 0.44 0.32 -2.43
N ILE A 215 -0.34 -0.32 -1.56
CA ILE A 215 0.15 -0.91 -0.32
C ILE A 215 -0.21 -2.38 -0.30
N SER A 216 0.82 -3.23 -0.25
CA SER A 216 0.68 -4.66 -0.03
C SER A 216 1.08 -4.98 1.40
N VAL A 217 0.25 -5.74 2.11
CA VAL A 217 0.47 -6.18 3.48
C VAL A 217 0.41 -7.71 3.51
N ALA A 218 1.41 -8.33 4.10
CA ALA A 218 1.49 -9.75 4.34
C ALA A 218 1.52 -10.01 5.86
N ASN A 219 0.69 -10.93 6.35
CA ASN A 219 0.57 -11.22 7.77
C ASN A 219 0.41 -12.70 8.04
N LYS A 220 1.19 -13.19 9.01
CA LYS A 220 1.17 -14.56 9.52
C LYS A 220 1.90 -14.58 10.87
N VAL A 221 1.58 -15.54 11.72
CA VAL A 221 2.37 -15.81 12.94
C VAL A 221 3.79 -16.21 12.55
N ASN A 222 4.81 -15.60 13.19
CA ASN A 222 6.23 -15.86 12.92
C ASN A 222 6.60 -15.75 11.43
N LEU A 223 6.00 -14.81 10.70
CA LEU A 223 6.27 -14.60 9.28
C LEU A 223 7.74 -14.24 9.06
N ASP A 224 8.40 -14.93 8.13
CA ASP A 224 9.72 -14.57 7.64
C ASP A 224 9.63 -13.61 6.44
N PHE A 225 10.64 -12.74 6.29
CA PHE A 225 10.68 -11.80 5.19
C PHE A 225 10.74 -12.49 3.82
N ASN A 226 11.50 -13.59 3.70
CA ASN A 226 11.63 -14.32 2.44
C ASN A 226 10.33 -15.05 2.06
N GLU A 227 9.49 -15.39 3.04
CA GLU A 227 8.15 -15.92 2.80
C GLU A 227 7.19 -14.82 2.35
N ALA A 228 7.28 -13.63 2.97
CA ALA A 228 6.40 -12.50 2.69
C ALA A 228 6.68 -11.85 1.33
N LEU A 229 7.96 -11.64 0.99
CA LEU A 229 8.40 -10.84 -0.14
C LEU A 229 7.79 -11.28 -1.47
N PRO A 230 7.79 -12.58 -1.86
CA PRO A 230 7.18 -13.01 -3.12
C PRO A 230 5.68 -12.69 -3.21
N LYS A 231 4.96 -12.73 -2.07
CA LYS A 231 3.53 -12.42 -2.04
C LYS A 231 3.25 -10.93 -2.13
N LEU A 232 4.07 -10.11 -1.48
CA LEU A 232 4.01 -8.66 -1.61
C LEU A 232 4.29 -8.22 -3.05
N GLN A 233 5.30 -8.82 -3.68
CA GLN A 233 5.62 -8.60 -5.09
C GLN A 233 4.45 -9.00 -6.00
N GLN A 234 3.85 -10.17 -5.78
CA GLN A 234 2.71 -10.64 -6.57
C GLN A 234 1.52 -9.68 -6.47
N GLY A 235 1.20 -9.19 -5.27
CA GLY A 235 0.15 -8.20 -5.06
C GLY A 235 0.41 -6.90 -5.84
N LEU A 236 1.63 -6.37 -5.75
CA LEU A 236 2.04 -5.19 -6.50
C LEU A 236 1.96 -5.40 -8.02
N ILE A 237 2.46 -6.53 -8.53
CA ILE A 237 2.42 -6.89 -9.95
C ILE A 237 0.97 -6.90 -10.46
N HIS A 238 0.07 -7.57 -9.72
CA HIS A 238 -1.34 -7.64 -10.08
C HIS A 238 -2.01 -6.26 -10.07
N SER A 239 -1.74 -5.44 -9.05
CA SER A 239 -2.29 -4.09 -8.97
C SER A 239 -1.80 -3.18 -10.09
N ILE A 240 -0.50 -3.19 -10.41
CA ILE A 240 0.04 -2.37 -11.51
C ILE A 240 -0.56 -2.79 -12.85
N ALA A 241 -0.57 -4.08 -13.15
CA ALA A 241 -1.18 -4.59 -14.38
C ALA A 241 -2.69 -4.33 -14.41
N GLY A 242 -3.35 -4.37 -13.26
CA GLY A 242 -4.78 -4.13 -13.08
C GLY A 242 -5.26 -2.72 -13.40
N ILE A 243 -4.37 -1.72 -13.41
CA ILE A 243 -4.70 -0.33 -13.77
C ILE A 243 -5.06 -0.21 -15.25
N LEU A 244 -4.52 -1.12 -16.09
CA LEU A 244 -4.71 -1.15 -17.55
C LEU A 244 -5.82 -2.13 -17.98
#